data_AF-A0A3E4LTW5-F1
#
_entry.id   AF-A0A3E4LTW5-F1
#
_cell.length_a   1.000
_cell.length_b   1.000
_cell.length_c   1.000
_cell.angle_alpha   90.00
_cell.angle_beta   90.00
_cell.angle_gamma   90.00
#
_symmetry.space_group_name_H-M   'P 1'
#
loop_
_entity.id
_entity.type
_entity.pdbx_description
1 polymer ?
#
loop_
_entity_poly.entity_id
_entity_poly.type
_entity_poly.pdbx_seq_one_letter_code
_entity_poly.pdbx_strand_id
1 'polypeptide(L)'
;MKGQRTEIWKKEEYSYEGAHGFIPVMVSYMHEDDKIHPAMVVVPGGGYRQVSRTEAHLVAMDFYEADYNVFVLVYTVNPLDEVPLEMQPLQDISRAIRMIRGKAEEYRITPEQIAVCGFSAGGHLCASLSVHWKDIKDPDPVYDRVSNRPDAAILAYPVITAGKAAHPGSFVALFGENPDQKDLDYMSLEKHVTADTPPCFLWQTATDESVPVENSYLFAKACKEAGVPYAHHVFSDGVHGMSVATEDWLEERGREPYTMEQIRLLSEAILRGETRFEKKTGEELLAKYGISRSAPEKWSRDEKEHLRKVLKEVGAWRMLAKCWLAAVWDV
;
A
#
# COMPACT_ATOMS: atom_id res chain seq x y z
N MET A 1 -5.15 -1.75 21.65
CA MET A 1 -5.68 -0.48 21.14
C MET A 1 -5.79 -0.55 19.62
N LYS A 2 -7.00 -0.54 19.09
CA LYS A 2 -7.27 -0.63 17.64
C LYS A 2 -7.92 0.66 17.15
N GLY A 3 -7.52 1.14 15.99
CA GLY A 3 -8.10 2.31 15.35
C GLY A 3 -7.50 3.66 15.77
N GLN A 4 -6.35 3.69 16.46
CA GLN A 4 -5.72 4.97 16.83
C GLN A 4 -5.12 5.63 15.58
N ARG A 5 -5.67 6.79 15.20
CA ARG A 5 -5.19 7.62 14.09
C ARG A 5 -4.01 8.49 14.55
N THR A 6 -2.93 8.47 13.78
CA THR A 6 -1.74 9.32 13.98
C THR A 6 -1.37 9.99 12.66
N GLU A 7 -1.21 11.31 12.65
CA GLU A 7 -0.74 12.05 11.47
C GLU A 7 0.75 11.81 11.24
N ILE A 8 1.13 11.59 9.98
CA ILE A 8 2.51 11.32 9.57
C ILE A 8 3.35 12.60 9.55
N TRP A 9 2.72 13.73 9.26
CA TRP A 9 3.36 15.02 9.15
C TRP A 9 2.75 16.03 10.12
N LYS A 10 3.58 16.95 10.62
CA LYS A 10 3.03 18.17 11.22
C LYS A 10 2.41 19.02 10.10
N LYS A 11 1.38 19.80 10.42
CA LYS A 11 0.66 20.63 9.44
C LYS A 11 1.60 21.56 8.67
N GLU A 12 2.65 22.05 9.32
CA GLU A 12 3.64 22.97 8.76
C GLU A 12 4.68 22.26 7.87
N GLU A 13 4.78 20.93 7.94
CA GLU A 13 5.74 20.11 7.18
C GLU A 13 5.15 19.56 5.87
N TYR A 14 3.82 19.48 5.77
CA TYR A 14 3.13 18.84 4.65
C TYR A 14 2.51 19.87 3.70
N SER A 15 2.87 19.78 2.41
CA SER A 15 2.56 20.83 1.43
C SER A 15 2.14 20.33 0.05
N TYR A 16 1.56 19.14 -0.05
CA TYR A 16 1.00 18.67 -1.32
C TYR A 16 -0.22 19.52 -1.73
N GLU A 17 -0.16 20.16 -2.90
CA GLU A 17 -1.18 21.09 -3.39
C GLU A 17 -2.57 20.43 -3.54
N GLY A 18 -2.60 19.20 -4.08
CA GLY A 18 -3.83 18.41 -4.25
C GLY A 18 -4.35 17.74 -2.97
N ALA A 19 -3.89 18.16 -1.78
CA ALA A 19 -4.27 17.53 -0.52
C ALA A 19 -5.68 17.94 -0.05
N HIS A 20 -6.14 19.15 -0.38
CA HIS A 20 -7.45 19.67 0.04
C HIS A 20 -7.69 19.56 1.55
N GLY A 21 -6.65 19.83 2.35
CA GLY A 21 -6.68 19.76 3.81
C GLY A 21 -6.40 18.37 4.40
N PHE A 22 -6.17 17.36 3.57
CA PHE A 22 -5.71 16.05 4.01
C PHE A 22 -4.27 16.11 4.51
N ILE A 23 -3.97 15.39 5.59
CA ILE A 23 -2.60 15.05 6.01
C ILE A 23 -2.54 13.52 6.10
N PRO A 24 -1.56 12.86 5.47
CA PRO A 24 -1.36 11.42 5.57
C PRO A 24 -1.37 10.93 7.00
N VAL A 25 -2.00 9.78 7.22
CA VAL A 25 -2.14 9.20 8.56
C VAL A 25 -1.78 7.73 8.56
N MET A 26 -1.43 7.22 9.73
CA MET A 26 -1.46 5.80 10.04
C MET A 26 -2.53 5.49 11.06
N VAL A 27 -3.19 4.35 10.91
CA VAL A 27 -4.16 3.81 11.86
C VAL A 27 -3.61 2.53 12.46
N SER A 28 -3.40 2.51 13.78
CA SER A 28 -2.74 1.39 14.47
C SER A 28 -3.72 0.35 15.02
N TYR A 29 -3.28 -0.90 15.01
CA TYR A 29 -3.90 -2.08 15.58
C TYR A 29 -2.84 -2.73 16.46
N MET A 30 -2.82 -2.38 17.75
CA MET A 30 -1.79 -2.84 18.69
C MET A 30 -2.38 -3.70 19.79
N HIS A 31 -1.66 -4.77 20.15
CA HIS A 31 -2.00 -5.60 21.30
C HIS A 31 -1.92 -4.75 22.58
N GLU A 32 -2.73 -5.09 23.59
CA GLU A 32 -2.81 -4.34 24.86
C GLU A 32 -1.89 -4.90 25.94
N ASP A 33 -0.95 -5.79 25.60
CA ASP A 33 -0.53 -6.89 26.47
C ASP A 33 0.94 -6.92 26.93
N ASP A 34 1.69 -5.85 27.11
CA ASP A 34 3.09 -5.84 27.62
C ASP A 34 4.15 -6.65 26.85
N LYS A 35 3.76 -7.50 25.88
CA LYS A 35 4.69 -8.20 25.00
C LYS A 35 5.24 -7.24 23.95
N ILE A 36 6.46 -7.55 23.49
CA ILE A 36 7.06 -6.93 22.32
C ILE A 36 6.67 -7.77 21.10
N HIS A 37 6.14 -7.11 20.06
CA HIS A 37 5.63 -7.75 18.85
C HIS A 37 6.44 -7.32 17.62
N PRO A 38 6.55 -8.11 16.55
CA PRO A 38 6.95 -7.59 15.25
C PRO A 38 5.94 -6.53 14.75
N ALA A 39 6.39 -5.66 13.86
CA ALA A 39 5.54 -4.64 13.25
C ALA A 39 5.19 -4.98 11.80
N MET A 40 3.93 -4.74 11.42
CA MET A 40 3.47 -4.81 10.04
C MET A 40 2.94 -3.45 9.60
N VAL A 41 3.44 -2.91 8.50
CA VAL A 41 2.91 -1.69 7.87
C VAL A 41 2.14 -2.08 6.61
N VAL A 42 0.82 -2.01 6.68
CA VAL A 42 -0.08 -2.31 5.56
C VAL A 42 -0.23 -1.08 4.68
N VAL A 43 0.03 -1.23 3.39
CA VAL A 43 0.00 -0.16 2.40
C VAL A 43 -1.00 -0.53 1.29
N PRO A 44 -2.25 -0.07 1.40
CA PRO A 44 -3.29 -0.41 0.43
C PRO A 44 -2.95 0.09 -0.98
N GLY A 45 -3.47 -0.60 -1.99
CA GLY A 45 -3.43 -0.16 -3.37
C GLY A 45 -4.48 0.89 -3.70
N GLY A 46 -4.74 1.06 -4.99
CA GLY A 46 -5.68 2.06 -5.50
C GLY A 46 -5.15 2.93 -6.65
N GLY A 47 -4.11 2.46 -7.35
CA GLY A 47 -3.55 3.16 -8.52
C GLY A 47 -3.05 4.57 -8.21
N TYR A 48 -2.62 4.81 -6.97
CA TYR A 48 -2.28 6.14 -6.43
C TYR A 48 -3.41 7.18 -6.48
N ARG A 49 -4.67 6.77 -6.73
CA ARG A 49 -5.86 7.66 -6.75
C ARG A 49 -6.78 7.48 -5.54
N GLN A 50 -6.54 6.43 -4.77
CA GLN A 50 -7.28 6.10 -3.56
C GLN A 50 -6.45 5.18 -2.68
N VAL A 51 -6.86 5.02 -1.43
CA VAL A 51 -6.37 3.97 -0.52
C VAL A 51 -7.48 2.92 -0.43
N SER A 52 -7.24 1.72 -0.95
CA SER A 52 -8.26 0.68 -1.09
C SER A 52 -8.82 0.22 0.26
N ARG A 53 -10.15 0.31 0.43
CA ARG A 53 -10.87 -0.09 1.67
C ARG A 53 -10.70 -1.58 2.00
N THR A 54 -10.58 -2.43 0.97
CA THR A 54 -10.51 -3.89 1.13
C THR A 54 -9.10 -4.40 1.41
N GLU A 55 -8.08 -3.57 1.23
CA GLU A 55 -6.65 -3.90 1.44
C GLU A 55 -6.10 -3.27 2.73
N ALA A 56 -7.00 -2.74 3.57
CA ALA A 56 -6.69 -2.06 4.82
C ALA A 56 -7.06 -2.93 6.04
N HIS A 57 -8.23 -2.69 6.64
CA HIS A 57 -8.62 -3.31 7.91
C HIS A 57 -8.60 -4.85 7.90
N LEU A 58 -9.08 -5.50 6.83
CA LEU A 58 -9.07 -6.96 6.74
C LEU A 58 -7.65 -7.53 6.81
N VAL A 59 -6.70 -6.90 6.10
CA VAL A 59 -5.29 -7.28 6.13
C VAL A 59 -4.69 -7.00 7.50
N ALA A 60 -5.02 -5.84 8.07
CA ALA A 60 -4.54 -5.46 9.39
C ALA A 60 -4.96 -6.44 10.48
N MET A 61 -6.22 -6.89 10.44
CA MET A 61 -6.73 -7.92 11.36
C MET A 61 -6.06 -9.27 11.15
N ASP A 62 -5.79 -9.67 9.91
CA ASP A 62 -5.14 -10.95 9.61
C ASP A 62 -3.71 -11.05 10.20
N PHE A 63 -2.95 -9.95 10.17
CA PHE A 63 -1.63 -9.88 10.80
C PHE A 63 -1.70 -9.60 12.31
N TYR A 64 -2.65 -8.80 12.77
CA TYR A 64 -2.90 -8.62 14.21
C TYR A 64 -3.23 -9.95 14.90
N GLU A 65 -4.02 -10.81 14.27
CA GLU A 65 -4.31 -12.15 14.78
C GLU A 65 -3.12 -13.12 14.72
N ALA A 66 -2.03 -12.70 14.06
CA ALA A 66 -0.76 -13.42 13.99
C ALA A 66 0.33 -12.81 14.91
N ASP A 67 -0.08 -12.06 15.94
CA ASP A 67 0.79 -11.41 16.95
C ASP A 67 1.70 -10.30 16.38
N TYR A 68 1.19 -9.51 15.42
CA TYR A 68 1.85 -8.29 14.95
C TYR A 68 1.15 -7.05 15.49
N ASN A 69 1.92 -6.03 15.86
CA ASN A 69 1.39 -4.67 15.92
C ASN A 69 1.34 -4.09 14.50
N VAL A 70 0.13 -3.72 14.05
CA VAL A 70 -0.10 -3.35 12.65
C VAL A 70 -0.42 -1.87 12.50
N PHE A 71 0.10 -1.25 11.44
CA PHE A 71 -0.14 0.14 11.08
C PHE A 71 -0.63 0.20 9.64
N VAL A 72 -1.85 0.67 9.42
CA VAL A 72 -2.36 0.90 8.06
C VAL A 72 -2.01 2.31 7.62
N LEU A 73 -1.24 2.45 6.55
CA LEU A 73 -0.87 3.75 5.98
C LEU A 73 -1.95 4.25 5.03
N VAL A 74 -2.48 5.43 5.31
CA VAL A 74 -3.32 6.23 4.40
C VAL A 74 -2.43 7.34 3.85
N TYR A 75 -1.75 7.05 2.74
CA TYR A 75 -0.79 7.93 2.08
C TYR A 75 -1.48 8.91 1.11
N THR A 76 -0.74 9.92 0.67
CA THR A 76 -1.21 10.91 -0.31
C THR A 76 -1.54 10.26 -1.64
N VAL A 77 -2.73 10.55 -2.16
CA VAL A 77 -3.21 10.10 -3.47
C VAL A 77 -3.65 11.27 -4.34
N ASN A 78 -3.87 11.01 -5.62
CA ASN A 78 -4.29 11.99 -6.62
C ASN A 78 -5.62 11.56 -7.28
N PRO A 79 -6.77 11.72 -6.61
CA PRO A 79 -8.02 11.08 -7.05
C PRO A 79 -8.53 11.51 -8.43
N LEU A 80 -8.19 12.73 -8.86
CA LEU A 80 -8.68 13.37 -10.08
C LEU A 80 -7.56 13.81 -11.03
N ASP A 81 -6.35 13.28 -10.87
CA ASP A 81 -5.17 13.65 -11.66
C ASP A 81 -4.95 15.18 -11.70
N GLU A 82 -5.12 15.84 -10.55
CA GLU A 82 -5.06 17.30 -10.43
C GLU A 82 -3.63 17.82 -10.47
N VAL A 83 -2.79 17.26 -9.60
CA VAL A 83 -1.37 17.59 -9.42
C VAL A 83 -0.60 16.27 -9.35
N PRO A 84 0.44 16.03 -10.17
CA PRO A 84 1.26 14.83 -10.06
C PRO A 84 1.81 14.63 -8.64
N LEU A 85 1.82 13.38 -8.16
CA LEU A 85 2.26 13.06 -6.80
C LEU A 85 3.77 13.13 -6.61
N GLU A 86 4.51 12.91 -7.69
CA GLU A 86 5.96 12.76 -7.70
C GLU A 86 6.44 11.82 -6.58
N MET A 87 7.24 12.34 -5.65
CA MET A 87 7.85 11.60 -4.56
C MET A 87 7.02 11.61 -3.27
N GLN A 88 5.90 12.34 -3.22
CA GLN A 88 5.14 12.55 -1.98
C GLN A 88 4.70 11.22 -1.31
N PRO A 89 4.14 10.22 -2.02
CA PRO A 89 3.77 8.96 -1.38
C PRO A 89 4.98 8.21 -0.80
N LEU A 90 6.14 8.30 -1.47
CA LEU A 90 7.39 7.68 -1.03
C LEU A 90 7.95 8.37 0.22
N GLN A 91 7.79 9.70 0.32
CA GLN A 91 8.09 10.45 1.53
C GLN A 91 7.16 10.05 2.68
N ASP A 92 5.86 9.85 2.42
CA ASP A 92 4.88 9.45 3.44
C ASP A 92 5.23 8.10 4.08
N ILE A 93 5.48 7.07 3.27
CA ILE A 93 5.85 5.74 3.79
C ILE A 93 7.22 5.77 4.49
N SER A 94 8.17 6.55 3.96
CA SER A 94 9.48 6.74 4.60
C SER A 94 9.32 7.35 6.00
N ARG A 95 8.55 8.43 6.13
CA ARG A 95 8.26 9.07 7.42
C ARG A 95 7.51 8.12 8.36
N ALA A 96 6.53 7.37 7.86
CA ALA A 96 5.80 6.37 8.66
C ALA A 96 6.74 5.31 9.27
N ILE A 97 7.65 4.72 8.48
CA ILE A 97 8.62 3.74 8.99
C ILE A 97 9.55 4.39 10.02
N ARG A 98 10.05 5.60 9.76
CA ARG A 98 10.90 6.35 10.71
C ARG A 98 10.18 6.63 12.04
N MET A 99 8.90 6.99 11.98
CA MET A 99 8.07 7.20 13.18
C MET A 99 7.87 5.91 13.97
N ILE A 100 7.50 4.82 13.30
CA ILE A 100 7.26 3.52 13.93
C ILE A 100 8.54 3.01 14.59
N ARG A 101 9.67 3.03 13.86
CA ARG A 101 10.97 2.60 14.38
C ARG A 101 11.47 3.51 15.51
N GLY A 102 11.32 4.83 15.37
CA GLY A 102 11.72 5.79 16.40
C GLY A 102 10.89 5.71 17.68
N LYS A 103 9.69 5.11 17.61
CA LYS A 103 8.77 4.90 18.72
C LYS A 103 8.66 3.42 19.13
N ALA A 104 9.67 2.61 18.83
CA ALA A 104 9.60 1.17 19.06
C ALA A 104 9.22 0.77 20.49
N GLU A 105 9.73 1.50 21.50
CA GLU A 105 9.36 1.29 22.91
C GLU A 105 7.88 1.65 23.19
N GLU A 106 7.41 2.81 22.72
CA GLU A 106 6.01 3.27 22.87
C GLU A 106 5.04 2.29 22.19
N TYR A 107 5.42 1.79 21.01
CA TYR A 107 4.62 0.85 20.23
C TYR A 107 4.84 -0.61 20.61
N ARG A 108 5.73 -0.91 21.56
CA ARG A 108 6.10 -2.27 21.97
C ARG A 108 6.41 -3.16 20.77
N ILE A 109 7.29 -2.68 19.89
CA ILE A 109 7.75 -3.43 18.72
C ILE A 109 9.27 -3.68 18.73
N THR A 110 9.70 -4.71 18.01
CA THR A 110 11.13 -4.89 17.68
C THR A 110 11.52 -3.98 16.51
N PRO A 111 12.44 -3.01 16.66
CA PRO A 111 12.77 -2.04 15.62
C PRO A 111 13.44 -2.63 14.37
N GLU A 112 13.98 -3.85 14.46
CA GLU A 112 14.56 -4.65 13.38
C GLU A 112 13.59 -5.69 12.77
N GLN A 113 12.31 -5.70 13.19
CA GLN A 113 11.27 -6.58 12.64
C GLN A 113 10.06 -5.78 12.17
N ILE A 114 10.31 -4.79 11.30
CA ILE A 114 9.27 -3.97 10.67
C ILE A 114 9.09 -4.41 9.21
N ALA A 115 8.06 -5.19 8.95
CA ALA A 115 7.68 -5.59 7.59
C ALA A 115 6.72 -4.57 6.96
N VAL A 116 6.81 -4.38 5.64
CA VAL A 116 5.78 -3.68 4.85
C VAL A 116 4.97 -4.69 4.04
N CYS A 117 3.66 -4.50 3.92
CA CYS A 117 2.77 -5.31 3.09
C CYS A 117 1.96 -4.42 2.15
N GLY A 118 2.36 -4.38 0.89
CA GLY A 118 1.79 -3.50 -0.13
C GLY A 118 0.99 -4.25 -1.19
N PHE A 119 -0.11 -3.64 -1.64
CA PHE A 119 -1.01 -4.21 -2.66
C PHE A 119 -1.04 -3.34 -3.92
N SER A 120 -0.90 -3.91 -5.12
CA SER A 120 -1.00 -3.14 -6.37
C SER A 120 -0.07 -1.90 -6.39
N ALA A 121 -0.61 -0.67 -6.48
CA ALA A 121 0.15 0.57 -6.33
C ALA A 121 0.76 0.77 -4.93
N GLY A 122 0.15 0.25 -3.86
CA GLY A 122 0.77 0.16 -2.55
C GLY A 122 1.92 -0.84 -2.52
N GLY A 123 1.84 -1.89 -3.35
CA GLY A 123 2.93 -2.83 -3.62
C GLY A 123 4.10 -2.13 -4.31
N HIS A 124 3.82 -1.29 -5.32
CA HIS A 124 4.80 -0.40 -5.92
C HIS A 124 5.43 0.50 -4.86
N LEU A 125 4.64 1.17 -4.01
CA LEU A 125 5.15 2.04 -2.96
C LEU A 125 6.09 1.32 -1.96
N CYS A 126 5.71 0.13 -1.51
CA CYS A 126 6.55 -0.71 -0.65
C CYS A 126 7.85 -1.12 -1.34
N ALA A 127 7.78 -1.54 -2.61
CA ALA A 127 8.95 -1.89 -3.40
C ALA A 127 9.84 -0.66 -3.66
N SER A 128 9.26 0.51 -3.92
CA SER A 128 9.97 1.78 -4.09
C SER A 128 10.77 2.13 -2.85
N LEU A 129 10.15 2.06 -1.66
CA LEU A 129 10.89 2.27 -0.42
C LEU A 129 12.00 1.21 -0.26
N SER A 130 11.72 -0.05 -0.58
CA SER A 130 12.67 -1.15 -0.43
C SER A 130 13.95 -1.00 -1.27
N VAL A 131 13.85 -0.39 -2.46
CA VAL A 131 15.00 -0.18 -3.36
C VAL A 131 15.62 1.21 -3.24
N HIS A 132 14.82 2.23 -2.89
CA HIS A 132 15.24 3.65 -2.86
C HIS A 132 15.41 4.24 -1.45
N TRP A 133 15.29 3.45 -0.38
CA TRP A 133 15.27 3.96 1.00
C TRP A 133 16.42 4.95 1.33
N LYS A 134 17.62 4.71 0.79
CA LYS A 134 18.81 5.55 1.01
C LYS A 134 18.69 6.96 0.44
N ASP A 135 17.91 7.11 -0.63
CA ASP A 135 17.77 8.36 -1.38
C ASP A 135 16.79 9.30 -0.70
N ILE A 136 15.90 8.77 0.15
CA ILE A 136 14.81 9.53 0.76
C ILE A 136 15.29 10.18 2.05
N LYS A 137 15.36 11.52 2.01
CA LYS A 137 15.64 12.38 3.16
C LYS A 137 14.36 12.86 3.81
N ASP A 138 14.47 13.10 5.11
CA ASP A 138 13.39 13.61 5.93
C ASP A 138 13.68 15.06 6.34
N PRO A 139 12.72 16.00 6.23
CA PRO A 139 12.95 17.38 6.62
C PRO A 139 13.10 17.59 8.13
N ASP A 140 12.61 16.66 8.97
CA ASP A 140 12.79 16.72 10.42
C ASP A 140 14.04 15.91 10.81
N PRO A 141 15.09 16.54 11.37
CA PRO A 141 16.32 15.85 11.75
C PRO A 141 16.12 14.72 12.77
N VAL A 142 15.02 14.71 13.52
CA VAL A 142 14.66 13.63 14.44
C VAL A 142 14.33 12.35 13.67
N TYR A 143 13.61 12.47 12.56
CA TYR A 143 13.26 11.32 11.72
C TYR A 143 14.36 11.02 10.71
N ASP A 144 15.09 12.01 10.19
CA ASP A 144 16.14 11.81 9.18
C ASP A 144 17.27 10.87 9.65
N ARG A 145 17.57 10.87 10.96
CA ARG A 145 18.56 9.97 11.58
C ARG A 145 18.08 8.53 11.81
N VAL A 146 16.77 8.27 11.70
CA VAL A 146 16.20 6.92 11.89
C VAL A 146 16.15 6.23 10.54
N SER A 147 16.59 4.97 10.42
CA SER A 147 16.45 4.25 9.14
C SER A 147 14.98 4.21 8.70
N ASN A 148 14.72 4.36 7.40
CA ASN A 148 13.42 4.10 6.75
C ASN A 148 13.39 2.77 5.99
N ARG A 149 14.49 2.00 5.98
CA ARG A 149 14.54 0.69 5.32
C ARG A 149 13.57 -0.28 6.01
N PRO A 150 12.62 -0.92 5.31
CA PRO A 150 11.86 -2.04 5.87
C PRO A 150 12.78 -3.24 6.18
N ASP A 151 12.39 -4.09 7.11
CA ASP A 151 13.15 -5.30 7.45
C ASP A 151 12.71 -6.52 6.61
N ALA A 152 11.50 -6.47 6.06
CA ALA A 152 10.97 -7.39 5.05
C ALA A 152 9.89 -6.69 4.21
N ALA A 153 9.64 -7.16 2.98
CA ALA A 153 8.58 -6.63 2.12
C ALA A 153 7.68 -7.75 1.57
N ILE A 154 6.38 -7.64 1.80
CA ILE A 154 5.33 -8.45 1.16
C ILE A 154 4.72 -7.62 0.03
N LEU A 155 4.87 -8.09 -1.20
CA LEU A 155 4.43 -7.42 -2.42
C LEU A 155 3.31 -8.25 -3.07
N ALA A 156 2.08 -7.81 -2.90
CA ALA A 156 0.88 -8.48 -3.40
C ALA A 156 0.44 -7.85 -4.73
N TYR A 157 0.46 -8.64 -5.80
CA TYR A 157 0.15 -8.25 -7.19
C TYR A 157 0.69 -6.85 -7.54
N PRO A 158 2.00 -6.60 -7.30
CA PRO A 158 2.54 -5.26 -7.26
C PRO A 158 2.65 -4.67 -8.67
N VAL A 159 2.40 -3.36 -8.79
CA VAL A 159 2.97 -2.61 -9.92
C VAL A 159 4.48 -2.48 -9.67
N ILE A 160 5.31 -2.72 -10.70
CA ILE A 160 6.77 -2.73 -10.58
C ILE A 160 7.45 -1.95 -11.70
N THR A 161 7.10 -2.25 -12.95
CA THR A 161 7.83 -1.72 -14.12
C THR A 161 7.06 -0.60 -14.81
N ALA A 162 7.75 0.41 -15.32
CA ALA A 162 7.21 1.39 -16.26
C ALA A 162 7.33 0.93 -17.72
N GLY A 163 7.83 -0.28 -17.97
CA GLY A 163 8.02 -0.85 -19.30
C GLY A 163 6.75 -1.43 -19.94
N LYS A 164 6.92 -2.46 -20.77
CA LYS A 164 5.82 -3.09 -21.53
C LYS A 164 4.68 -3.62 -20.65
N ALA A 165 4.98 -4.05 -19.44
CA ALA A 165 4.02 -4.60 -18.48
C ALA A 165 3.52 -3.56 -17.46
N ALA A 166 3.67 -2.26 -17.75
CA ALA A 166 3.26 -1.21 -16.84
C ALA A 166 1.75 -1.22 -16.57
N HIS A 167 1.37 -0.69 -15.40
CA HIS A 167 0.03 -0.20 -15.13
C HIS A 167 0.01 1.32 -15.38
N PRO A 168 -0.41 1.80 -16.58
CA PRO A 168 -0.18 3.19 -16.98
C PRO A 168 -0.85 4.19 -16.05
N GLY A 169 -2.03 3.85 -15.51
CA GLY A 169 -2.76 4.69 -14.59
C GLY A 169 -1.94 5.06 -13.34
N SER A 170 -1.11 4.15 -12.81
CA SER A 170 -0.28 4.43 -11.65
C SER A 170 0.80 5.48 -11.96
N PHE A 171 1.45 5.37 -13.11
CA PHE A 171 2.49 6.32 -13.52
C PHE A 171 1.92 7.68 -13.90
N VAL A 172 0.71 7.72 -14.47
CA VAL A 172 0.00 8.98 -14.71
C VAL A 172 -0.33 9.70 -13.40
N ALA A 173 -0.77 8.98 -12.37
CA ALA A 173 -1.04 9.60 -11.08
C ALA A 173 0.25 10.15 -10.40
N LEU A 174 1.39 9.47 -10.61
CA LEU A 174 2.69 9.91 -10.11
C LEU A 174 3.25 11.13 -10.86
N PHE A 175 3.21 11.13 -12.20
CA PHE A 175 4.02 12.04 -13.01
C PHE A 175 3.25 12.77 -14.11
N GLY A 176 1.93 12.58 -14.20
CA GLY A 176 1.10 13.13 -15.28
C GLY A 176 1.17 12.34 -16.58
N GLU A 177 0.55 12.87 -17.64
CA GLU A 177 0.41 12.15 -18.92
C GLU A 177 1.72 12.00 -19.71
N ASN A 178 2.69 12.90 -19.49
CA ASN A 178 3.95 12.94 -20.23
C ASN A 178 5.14 12.90 -19.25
N PRO A 179 5.34 11.77 -18.55
CA PRO A 179 6.43 11.63 -17.59
C PRO A 179 7.80 11.62 -18.28
N ASP A 180 8.80 12.20 -17.63
CA ASP A 180 10.18 12.13 -18.09
C ASP A 180 10.68 10.68 -18.00
N GLN A 181 11.49 10.26 -18.99
CA GLN A 181 12.04 8.91 -19.03
C GLN A 181 12.88 8.59 -17.77
N LYS A 182 13.54 9.61 -17.20
CA LYS A 182 14.31 9.48 -15.96
C LYS A 182 13.42 9.06 -14.78
N ASP A 183 12.22 9.63 -14.68
CA ASP A 183 11.28 9.33 -13.60
C ASP A 183 10.67 7.94 -13.77
N LEU A 184 10.36 7.56 -15.03
CA LEU A 184 9.94 6.19 -15.36
C LEU A 184 11.03 5.17 -15.07
N ASP A 185 12.29 5.48 -15.37
CA ASP A 185 13.42 4.62 -15.07
C ASP A 185 13.66 4.50 -13.56
N TYR A 186 13.54 5.61 -12.82
CA TYR A 186 13.63 5.62 -11.35
C TYR A 186 12.50 4.79 -10.72
N MET A 187 11.27 4.88 -11.25
CA MET A 187 10.12 4.10 -10.76
C MET A 187 9.94 2.74 -11.45
N SER A 188 10.88 2.30 -12.28
CA SER A 188 10.95 0.90 -12.75
C SER A 188 11.77 0.09 -11.76
N LEU A 189 11.10 -0.42 -10.74
CA LEU A 189 11.74 -0.86 -9.49
C LEU A 189 12.61 -2.11 -9.65
N GLU A 190 12.33 -2.93 -10.67
CA GLU A 190 13.16 -4.09 -11.02
C GLU A 190 14.59 -3.70 -11.41
N LYS A 191 14.82 -2.44 -11.83
CA LYS A 191 16.14 -1.94 -12.22
C LYS A 191 17.01 -1.52 -11.05
N HIS A 192 16.45 -1.42 -9.84
CA HIS A 192 17.10 -0.84 -8.66
C HIS A 192 17.27 -1.82 -7.50
N VAL A 193 16.93 -3.08 -7.70
CA VAL A 193 17.17 -4.12 -6.68
C VAL A 193 18.67 -4.30 -6.48
N THR A 194 19.10 -4.25 -5.23
CA THR A 194 20.50 -4.45 -4.82
C THR A 194 20.58 -5.41 -3.65
N ALA A 195 21.79 -5.81 -3.24
CA ALA A 195 21.99 -6.63 -2.05
C ALA A 195 21.49 -5.96 -0.76
N ASP A 196 21.26 -4.64 -0.77
CA ASP A 196 20.71 -3.90 0.37
C ASP A 196 19.18 -3.93 0.42
N THR A 197 18.50 -4.38 -0.65
CA THR A 197 17.05 -4.54 -0.66
C THR A 197 16.63 -5.60 0.38
N PRO A 198 15.58 -5.35 1.21
CA PRO A 198 15.15 -6.31 2.21
C PRO A 198 14.64 -7.61 1.59
N PRO A 199 14.60 -8.71 2.35
CA PRO A 199 13.93 -9.94 1.92
C PRO A 199 12.51 -9.66 1.43
N CYS A 200 12.13 -10.32 0.35
CA CYS A 200 10.85 -10.05 -0.33
C CYS A 200 9.98 -11.30 -0.48
N PHE A 201 8.70 -11.19 -0.14
CA PHE A 201 7.66 -12.16 -0.47
C PHE A 201 6.77 -11.57 -1.56
N LEU A 202 6.68 -12.23 -2.71
CA LEU A 202 5.84 -11.81 -3.81
C LEU A 202 4.71 -12.81 -4.02
N TRP A 203 3.50 -12.31 -4.26
CA TRP A 203 2.44 -13.16 -4.79
C TRP A 203 1.56 -12.45 -5.79
N GLN A 204 1.00 -13.19 -6.75
CA GLN A 204 0.08 -12.67 -7.76
C GLN A 204 -0.75 -13.82 -8.36
N THR A 205 -1.84 -13.51 -9.07
CA THR A 205 -2.60 -14.48 -9.87
C THR A 205 -2.11 -14.45 -11.33
N ALA A 206 -2.10 -15.61 -11.99
CA ALA A 206 -1.67 -15.70 -13.39
C ALA A 206 -2.65 -15.01 -14.36
N THR A 207 -3.91 -14.86 -13.96
CA THR A 207 -5.00 -14.25 -14.75
C THR A 207 -5.27 -12.78 -14.38
N ASP A 208 -4.34 -12.11 -13.70
CA ASP A 208 -4.46 -10.68 -13.38
C ASP A 208 -4.51 -9.83 -14.66
N GLU A 209 -5.68 -9.28 -14.98
CA GLU A 209 -5.90 -8.47 -16.18
C GLU A 209 -5.59 -6.98 -15.97
N SER A 210 -5.34 -6.53 -14.73
CA SER A 210 -5.09 -5.11 -14.43
C SER A 210 -3.60 -4.81 -14.34
N VAL A 211 -2.87 -5.61 -13.56
CA VAL A 211 -1.42 -5.51 -13.44
C VAL A 211 -0.85 -6.82 -13.98
N PRO A 212 -0.17 -6.82 -15.14
CA PRO A 212 0.33 -8.05 -15.72
C PRO A 212 1.27 -8.78 -14.74
N VAL A 213 1.12 -10.11 -14.64
CA VAL A 213 1.89 -10.97 -13.72
C VAL A 213 3.40 -10.85 -13.91
N GLU A 214 3.83 -10.41 -15.10
CA GLU A 214 5.20 -10.03 -15.44
C GLU A 214 5.84 -9.07 -14.45
N ASN A 215 5.07 -8.18 -13.79
CA ASN A 215 5.61 -7.31 -12.75
C ASN A 215 6.26 -8.13 -11.61
N SER A 216 5.57 -9.16 -11.13
CA SER A 216 6.11 -10.04 -10.08
C SER A 216 7.27 -10.91 -10.59
N TYR A 217 7.24 -11.38 -11.84
CA TYR A 217 8.35 -12.13 -12.44
C TYR A 217 9.61 -11.27 -12.56
N LEU A 218 9.49 -10.02 -13.00
CA LEU A 218 10.60 -9.09 -13.17
C LEU A 218 11.28 -8.79 -11.83
N PHE A 219 10.50 -8.49 -10.79
CA PHE A 219 11.07 -8.19 -9.48
C PHE A 219 11.68 -9.43 -8.82
N ALA A 220 11.04 -10.60 -8.90
CA ALA A 220 11.60 -11.85 -8.40
C ALA A 220 12.92 -12.22 -9.08
N LYS A 221 13.01 -12.00 -10.41
CA LYS A 221 14.26 -12.17 -11.15
C LYS A 221 15.34 -11.20 -10.66
N ALA A 222 15.00 -9.93 -10.46
CA ALA A 222 15.94 -8.94 -9.95
C ALA A 222 16.44 -9.28 -8.53
N CYS A 223 15.57 -9.74 -7.63
CA CYS A 223 15.96 -10.26 -6.31
C CYS A 223 16.95 -11.42 -6.42
N LYS A 224 16.67 -12.39 -7.30
CA LYS A 224 17.58 -13.52 -7.56
C LYS A 224 18.95 -13.05 -8.04
N GLU A 225 18.99 -12.12 -9.00
CA GLU A 225 20.23 -11.61 -9.60
C GLU A 225 21.06 -10.80 -8.59
N ALA A 226 20.41 -10.09 -7.67
CA ALA A 226 21.05 -9.32 -6.61
C ALA A 226 21.40 -10.14 -5.35
N GLY A 227 20.99 -11.41 -5.27
CA GLY A 227 21.21 -12.26 -4.09
C GLY A 227 20.31 -11.94 -2.90
N VAL A 228 19.18 -11.26 -3.12
CA VAL A 228 18.20 -10.92 -2.08
C VAL A 228 17.36 -12.16 -1.76
N PRO A 229 17.22 -12.58 -0.49
CA PRO A 229 16.33 -13.67 -0.12
C PRO A 229 14.89 -13.35 -0.53
N TYR A 230 14.23 -14.26 -1.25
CA TYR A 230 12.86 -14.04 -1.69
C TYR A 230 12.03 -15.32 -1.76
N ALA A 231 10.71 -15.15 -1.68
CA ALA A 231 9.72 -16.15 -2.03
C ALA A 231 8.78 -15.57 -3.10
N HIS A 232 8.39 -16.38 -4.09
CA HIS A 232 7.48 -15.95 -5.16
C HIS A 232 6.41 -17.00 -5.41
N HIS A 233 5.15 -16.61 -5.26
CA HIS A 233 3.99 -17.48 -5.42
C HIS A 233 3.05 -16.93 -6.50
N VAL A 234 2.90 -17.65 -7.61
CA VAL A 234 1.89 -17.32 -8.63
C VAL A 234 0.76 -18.33 -8.54
N PHE A 235 -0.45 -17.85 -8.26
CA PHE A 235 -1.66 -18.66 -8.17
C PHE A 235 -2.34 -18.79 -9.52
N SER A 236 -3.04 -19.90 -9.74
CA SER A 236 -3.51 -20.29 -11.07
C SER A 236 -4.55 -19.33 -11.66
N ASP A 237 -5.39 -18.75 -10.82
CA ASP A 237 -6.53 -17.94 -11.24
C ASP A 237 -6.94 -16.92 -10.16
N GLY A 238 -7.63 -15.87 -10.57
CA GLY A 238 -8.18 -14.81 -9.72
C GLY A 238 -7.99 -13.40 -10.30
N VAL A 239 -8.94 -12.53 -10.01
CA VAL A 239 -8.94 -11.13 -10.46
C VAL A 239 -7.90 -10.29 -9.73
N HIS A 240 -7.63 -9.08 -10.23
CA HIS A 240 -6.80 -8.11 -9.51
C HIS A 240 -7.46 -7.65 -8.19
N GLY A 241 -6.63 -7.37 -7.17
CA GLY A 241 -7.12 -6.77 -5.92
C GLY A 241 -7.85 -7.75 -5.00
N MET A 242 -7.44 -9.02 -5.01
CA MET A 242 -8.04 -10.06 -4.15
C MET A 242 -7.72 -9.94 -2.65
N SER A 243 -6.85 -9.00 -2.25
CA SER A 243 -6.53 -8.73 -0.83
C SER A 243 -6.27 -10.02 -0.04
N VAL A 244 -6.99 -10.24 1.07
CA VAL A 244 -6.96 -11.45 1.91
C VAL A 244 -7.61 -12.69 1.28
N ALA A 245 -8.35 -12.52 0.17
CA ALA A 245 -9.08 -13.56 -0.55
C ALA A 245 -9.97 -14.43 0.36
N THR A 246 -10.78 -13.78 1.19
CA THR A 246 -11.76 -14.42 2.08
C THR A 246 -13.19 -14.13 1.64
N GLU A 247 -14.16 -14.82 2.24
CA GLU A 247 -15.58 -14.50 2.04
C GLU A 247 -15.90 -13.06 2.49
N ASP A 248 -15.25 -12.56 3.55
CA ASP A 248 -15.41 -11.17 3.99
C ASP A 248 -14.90 -10.17 2.95
N TRP A 249 -13.81 -10.47 2.24
CA TRP A 249 -13.36 -9.67 1.09
C TRP A 249 -14.39 -9.72 -0.04
N LEU A 250 -14.87 -10.91 -0.39
CA LEU A 250 -15.80 -11.11 -1.51
C LEU A 250 -17.14 -10.39 -1.28
N GLU A 251 -17.63 -10.40 -0.04
CA GLU A 251 -18.86 -9.72 0.38
C GLU A 251 -18.62 -8.27 0.83
N GLU A 252 -17.43 -7.72 0.57
CA GLU A 252 -17.02 -6.34 0.86
C GLU A 252 -17.24 -5.89 2.32
N ARG A 253 -17.00 -6.79 3.27
CA ARG A 253 -17.06 -6.54 4.72
C ARG A 253 -15.74 -5.94 5.22
N GLY A 254 -15.77 -5.37 6.42
CA GLY A 254 -14.57 -4.79 7.04
C GLY A 254 -14.03 -3.55 6.34
N ARG A 255 -14.87 -2.79 5.63
CA ARG A 255 -14.49 -1.55 4.94
C ARG A 255 -14.56 -0.36 5.89
N GLU A 256 -13.43 0.02 6.47
CA GLU A 256 -13.34 1.16 7.38
C GLU A 256 -13.28 2.51 6.63
N PRO A 257 -13.85 3.60 7.19
CA PRO A 257 -13.95 4.89 6.52
C PRO A 257 -12.63 5.68 6.46
N TYR A 258 -11.66 5.38 7.33
CA TYR A 258 -10.41 6.16 7.42
C TYR A 258 -9.60 6.18 6.12
N THR A 259 -9.74 5.16 5.28
CA THR A 259 -9.05 5.08 3.98
C THR A 259 -9.59 6.07 2.94
N MET A 260 -10.80 6.60 3.16
CA MET A 260 -11.46 7.54 2.23
C MET A 260 -11.30 9.00 2.66
N GLU A 261 -10.45 9.30 3.64
CA GLU A 261 -10.34 10.64 4.23
C GLU A 261 -10.00 11.73 3.19
N GLN A 262 -8.96 11.53 2.36
CA GLN A 262 -8.60 12.49 1.32
C GLN A 262 -9.70 12.66 0.26
N ILE A 263 -10.34 11.55 -0.15
CA ILE A 263 -11.45 11.57 -1.11
C ILE A 263 -12.63 12.40 -0.57
N ARG A 264 -12.98 12.21 0.71
CA ARG A 264 -14.04 12.98 1.37
C ARG A 264 -13.69 14.46 1.39
N LEU A 265 -12.48 14.82 1.82
CA LEU A 265 -12.03 16.21 1.92
C LEU A 265 -12.00 16.91 0.55
N LEU A 266 -11.46 16.24 -0.48
CA LEU A 266 -11.52 16.73 -1.86
C LEU A 266 -12.96 16.94 -2.32
N SER A 267 -13.84 15.97 -2.10
CA SER A 267 -15.24 16.06 -2.53
C SER A 267 -15.96 17.24 -1.86
N GLU A 268 -15.71 17.46 -0.56
CA GLU A 268 -16.26 18.60 0.17
C GLU A 268 -15.72 19.93 -0.34
N ALA A 269 -14.43 20.02 -0.67
CA ALA A 269 -13.82 21.21 -1.27
C ALA A 269 -14.44 21.53 -2.66
N ILE A 270 -14.66 20.50 -3.50
CA ILE A 270 -15.36 20.64 -4.79
C ILE A 270 -16.78 21.21 -4.58
N LEU A 271 -17.54 20.65 -3.63
CA LEU A 271 -18.92 21.10 -3.36
C LEU A 271 -18.98 22.55 -2.85
N ARG A 272 -17.96 22.99 -2.11
CA ARG A 272 -17.80 24.38 -1.65
C ARG A 272 -17.31 25.34 -2.74
N GLY A 273 -16.86 24.84 -3.89
CA GLY A 273 -16.33 25.66 -4.98
C GLY A 273 -14.89 26.13 -4.74
N GLU A 274 -14.12 25.39 -3.94
CA GLU A 274 -12.73 25.70 -3.58
C GLU A 274 -11.72 25.12 -4.59
N THR A 275 -12.20 24.37 -5.58
CA THR A 275 -11.38 23.69 -6.59
C THR A 275 -11.83 24.09 -8.00
N ARG A 276 -11.06 23.67 -9.02
CA ARG A 276 -11.42 23.87 -10.43
C ARG A 276 -12.53 22.94 -10.95
N PHE A 277 -12.89 21.90 -10.20
CA PHE A 277 -13.83 20.88 -10.66
C PHE A 277 -15.29 21.31 -10.49
N GLU A 278 -16.16 20.82 -11.37
CA GLU A 278 -17.59 21.05 -11.25
C GLU A 278 -18.16 20.35 -10.01
N LYS A 279 -19.19 20.94 -9.37
CA LYS A 279 -19.84 20.34 -8.19
C LYS A 279 -20.29 18.89 -8.41
N LYS A 280 -20.74 18.58 -9.62
CA LYS A 280 -21.14 17.24 -10.05
C LYS A 280 -20.02 16.20 -9.85
N THR A 281 -18.76 16.58 -10.10
CA THR A 281 -17.60 15.71 -9.87
C THR A 281 -17.48 15.31 -8.39
N GLY A 282 -17.71 16.23 -7.47
CA GLY A 282 -17.71 15.95 -6.03
C GLY A 282 -18.85 15.01 -5.61
N GLU A 283 -20.05 15.21 -6.16
CA GLU A 283 -21.21 14.33 -5.93
C GLU A 283 -20.95 12.90 -6.45
N GLU A 284 -20.35 12.79 -7.64
CA GLU A 284 -19.98 11.53 -8.27
C GLU A 284 -18.90 10.79 -7.48
N LEU A 285 -17.88 11.49 -6.96
CA LEU A 285 -16.87 10.89 -6.09
C LEU A 285 -17.48 10.31 -4.81
N LEU A 286 -18.31 11.08 -4.11
CA LEU A 286 -18.98 10.61 -2.89
C LEU A 286 -19.87 9.40 -3.17
N ALA A 287 -20.57 9.39 -4.30
CA ALA A 287 -21.42 8.27 -4.69
C ALA A 287 -20.61 7.02 -5.06
N LYS A 288 -19.53 7.19 -5.84
CA LYS A 288 -18.65 6.11 -6.30
C LYS A 288 -18.07 5.32 -5.12
N TYR A 289 -17.69 6.02 -4.06
CA TYR A 289 -17.02 5.40 -2.90
C TYR A 289 -17.95 5.01 -1.76
N GLY A 290 -19.26 5.11 -1.97
CA GLY A 290 -20.25 4.68 -0.99
C GLY A 290 -20.39 5.65 0.19
N ILE A 291 -19.99 6.92 0.03
CA ILE A 291 -19.94 7.92 1.10
C ILE A 291 -21.30 8.64 1.23
N SER A 292 -21.89 9.06 0.11
CA SER A 292 -23.20 9.74 0.10
C SER A 292 -24.40 8.80 0.00
N ARG A 293 -24.19 7.61 -0.59
CA ARG A 293 -25.20 6.56 -0.77
C ARG A 293 -24.48 5.21 -0.89
N SER A 294 -25.19 4.11 -0.72
CA SER A 294 -24.61 2.78 -0.94
C SER A 294 -24.01 2.66 -2.34
N ALA A 295 -22.78 2.17 -2.42
CA ALA A 295 -22.16 1.80 -3.69
C ALA A 295 -22.91 0.61 -4.31
N PRO A 296 -22.96 0.49 -5.65
CA PRO A 296 -23.47 -0.72 -6.30
C PRO A 296 -22.65 -1.94 -5.88
N GLU A 297 -23.25 -3.13 -5.93
CA GLU A 297 -22.50 -4.36 -5.70
C GLU A 297 -21.33 -4.44 -6.69
N LYS A 298 -20.14 -4.71 -6.16
CA LYS A 298 -18.92 -4.81 -6.97
C LYS A 298 -18.95 -6.01 -7.92
N TRP A 299 -19.58 -7.10 -7.51
CA TRP A 299 -19.56 -8.39 -8.20
C TRP A 299 -20.97 -8.86 -8.51
N SER A 300 -21.21 -9.27 -9.75
CA SER A 300 -22.38 -10.03 -10.15
C SER A 300 -22.42 -11.40 -9.46
N ARG A 301 -23.58 -12.06 -9.51
CA ARG A 301 -23.77 -13.40 -8.94
C ARG A 301 -22.79 -14.43 -9.52
N ASP A 302 -22.60 -14.41 -10.84
CA ASP A 302 -21.76 -15.37 -11.55
C ASP A 302 -20.27 -15.12 -11.24
N GLU A 303 -19.86 -13.85 -11.15
CA GLU A 303 -18.51 -13.48 -10.68
C GLU A 303 -18.28 -13.95 -9.24
N LYS A 304 -19.23 -13.77 -8.32
CA LYS A 304 -19.09 -14.28 -6.96
C LYS A 304 -18.97 -15.81 -6.92
N GLU A 305 -19.71 -16.54 -7.74
CA GLU A 305 -19.60 -17.99 -7.81
C GLU A 305 -18.22 -18.43 -8.31
N HIS A 306 -17.70 -17.77 -9.34
CA HIS A 306 -16.35 -18.01 -9.83
C HIS A 306 -15.29 -17.66 -8.78
N LEU A 307 -15.34 -16.46 -8.19
CA LEU A 307 -14.38 -15.99 -7.20
C LEU A 307 -14.32 -16.91 -5.97
N ARG A 308 -15.46 -17.44 -5.50
CA ARG A 308 -15.49 -18.43 -4.40
C ARG A 308 -14.66 -19.67 -4.69
N LYS A 309 -14.55 -20.10 -5.95
CA LYS A 309 -13.77 -21.28 -6.35
C LYS A 309 -12.26 -21.05 -6.17
N VAL A 310 -11.80 -19.81 -6.31
CA VAL A 310 -10.38 -19.44 -6.22
C VAL A 310 -9.95 -18.91 -4.84
N LEU A 311 -10.88 -18.47 -3.99
CA LEU A 311 -10.58 -17.90 -2.65
C LEU A 311 -9.62 -18.77 -1.84
N LYS A 312 -9.83 -20.11 -1.84
CA LYS A 312 -9.00 -21.02 -1.05
C LYS A 312 -7.55 -21.09 -1.52
N GLU A 313 -7.35 -21.15 -2.84
CA GLU A 313 -6.00 -21.21 -3.42
C GLU A 313 -5.28 -19.89 -3.19
N VAL A 314 -5.88 -18.77 -3.61
CA VAL A 314 -5.27 -17.45 -3.50
C VAL A 314 -5.06 -17.10 -2.03
N GLY A 315 -6.06 -17.30 -1.17
CA GLY A 315 -6.00 -16.98 0.25
C GLY A 315 -4.93 -17.74 1.05
N ALA A 316 -4.31 -18.78 0.48
CA ALA A 316 -3.17 -19.48 1.07
C ALA A 316 -1.93 -18.59 1.21
N TRP A 317 -1.83 -17.49 0.42
CA TRP A 317 -0.70 -16.55 0.49
C TRP A 317 -0.45 -16.05 1.92
N ARG A 318 -1.52 -15.84 2.71
CA ARG A 318 -1.43 -15.31 4.08
C ARG A 318 -0.65 -16.23 5.01
N MET A 319 -0.94 -17.52 4.93
CA MET A 319 -0.20 -18.54 5.69
C MET A 319 1.24 -18.63 5.20
N LEU A 320 1.45 -18.67 3.88
CA LEU A 320 2.78 -18.73 3.28
C LEU A 320 3.66 -17.54 3.68
N ALA A 321 3.09 -16.33 3.68
CA ALA A 321 3.79 -15.10 4.08
C ALA A 321 4.16 -15.12 5.58
N LYS A 322 3.26 -15.57 6.45
CA LYS A 322 3.54 -15.69 7.90
C LYS A 322 4.64 -16.72 8.18
N CYS A 323 4.59 -17.89 7.53
CA CYS A 323 5.65 -18.90 7.64
C CYS A 323 6.99 -18.38 7.11
N TRP A 324 6.96 -17.64 6.00
CA TRP A 324 8.15 -17.03 5.43
C TRP A 324 8.74 -15.94 6.32
N LEU A 325 7.93 -15.05 6.89
CA LEU A 325 8.39 -14.01 7.82
C LEU A 325 9.05 -14.60 9.05
N ALA A 326 8.44 -15.62 9.67
CA ALA A 326 9.05 -16.32 10.80
C ALA A 326 10.43 -16.88 10.41
N ALA A 327 10.54 -17.53 9.25
CA ALA A 327 11.80 -18.07 8.76
C ALA A 327 12.85 -17.01 8.41
N VAL A 328 12.46 -15.79 8.05
CA VAL A 328 13.39 -14.68 7.76
C VAL A 328 13.90 -14.03 9.04
N TRP A 329 13.11 -14.02 10.11
CA TRP A 329 13.44 -13.36 11.37
C TRP A 329 14.02 -14.28 12.44
N ASP A 330 13.86 -15.59 12.30
CA ASP A 330 14.49 -16.59 13.17
C ASP A 330 15.98 -16.86 12.83
N VAL A 331 16.59 -16.08 11.90
CA VAL A 331 17.97 -16.26 11.40
C VAL A 331 18.99 -15.44 12.18
#